data_AF-W7D7V6-F1
#
_entry.id   AF-W7D7V6-F1
#
_cell.length_a   1.000
_cell.length_b   1.000
_cell.length_c   1.000
_cell.angle_alpha   90.00
_cell.angle_beta   90.00
_cell.angle_gamma   90.00
#
_symmetry.space_group_name_H-M   'P 1'
#
loop_
_entity.id
_entity.type
_entity.pdbx_description
1 polymer ?
#
loop_
_entity_poly.entity_id
_entity_poly.type
_entity_poly.pdbx_seq_one_letter_code
_entity_poly.pdbx_strand_id
1 'polypeptide(L)'
;MSAEKIFIEKKSGADFAHRMEFLKALDFVREEDYFMVEVINRLGWDYEKILKIVSQLKKRKVVLLATSAPLQSETLDDLLLDCFVKDLILQLFAMITEKE
;
A
#
# COMPACT_ATOMS: atom_id res chain seq x y z
N MET A 1 6.45 -9.56 -12.96
CA MET A 1 6.83 -10.08 -11.63
C MET A 1 5.76 -11.07 -11.18
N SER A 2 6.15 -12.22 -10.65
CA SER A 2 5.23 -13.23 -10.10
C SER A 2 5.33 -13.19 -8.58
N ALA A 3 4.20 -13.29 -7.87
CA ALA A 3 4.22 -13.34 -6.41
C ALA A 3 4.54 -14.76 -5.94
N GLU A 4 5.56 -14.90 -5.09
CA GLU A 4 5.95 -16.20 -4.51
C GLU A 4 4.92 -16.70 -3.49
N LYS A 5 4.34 -15.78 -2.70
CA LYS A 5 3.31 -16.08 -1.71
C LYS A 5 2.14 -15.12 -1.86
N ILE A 6 0.93 -15.68 -1.96
CA ILE A 6 -0.32 -14.92 -2.10
C ILE A 6 -1.19 -15.15 -0.87
N PHE A 7 -1.62 -14.05 -0.25
CA PHE A 7 -2.59 -14.03 0.83
C PHE A 7 -3.91 -13.50 0.28
N ILE A 8 -4.98 -14.29 0.38
CA ILE A 8 -6.30 -13.95 -0.19
C ILE A 8 -7.27 -13.71 0.96
N GLU A 9 -7.91 -12.55 0.96
CA GLU A 9 -8.88 -12.17 1.99
C GLU A 9 -10.19 -11.69 1.35
N LYS A 10 -11.33 -12.23 1.81
CA LYS A 10 -12.67 -11.87 1.32
C LYS A 10 -13.37 -10.79 2.16
N LYS A 11 -12.62 -10.07 3.00
CA LYS A 11 -13.16 -9.03 3.89
C LYS A 11 -12.94 -7.62 3.33
N SER A 12 -13.89 -6.74 3.59
CA SER A 12 -13.79 -5.32 3.21
C SER A 12 -12.61 -4.64 3.91
N GLY A 13 -12.03 -3.63 3.26
CA GLY A 13 -10.99 -2.79 3.85
C GLY A 13 -11.44 -2.05 5.13
N ALA A 14 -12.76 -1.86 5.29
CA ALA A 14 -13.38 -1.18 6.44
C ALA A 14 -13.12 -1.91 7.76
N ASP A 15 -13.09 -3.25 7.71
CA ASP A 15 -12.96 -4.09 8.89
C ASP A 15 -11.50 -4.52 9.13
N PHE A 16 -10.61 -3.53 9.25
CA PHE A 16 -9.16 -3.75 9.32
C PHE A 16 -8.74 -4.73 10.43
N ALA A 17 -9.37 -4.65 11.61
CA ALA A 17 -9.03 -5.48 12.77
C ALA A 17 -9.30 -6.98 12.55
N HIS A 18 -10.24 -7.33 11.66
CA HIS A 18 -10.58 -8.72 11.40
C HIS A 18 -9.99 -9.27 10.09
N ARG A 19 -9.07 -8.53 9.45
CA ARG A 19 -8.34 -8.97 8.25
C ARG A 19 -7.12 -9.80 8.64
N MET A 20 -7.39 -11.04 9.03
CA MET A 20 -6.38 -11.94 9.59
C MET A 20 -5.34 -12.35 8.54
N GLU A 21 -5.73 -12.54 7.28
CA GLU A 21 -4.79 -12.88 6.20
C GLU A 21 -3.91 -11.68 5.84
N PHE A 22 -4.44 -10.47 5.90
CA PHE A 22 -3.66 -9.24 5.72
C PHE A 22 -2.61 -9.07 6.83
N LEU A 23 -3.00 -9.29 8.09
CA LEU A 23 -2.06 -9.23 9.22
C LEU A 23 -0.97 -10.31 9.11
N LYS A 24 -1.33 -11.53 8.69
CA LYS A 24 -0.35 -12.59 8.40
C LYS A 24 0.60 -12.19 7.28
N ALA A 25 0.10 -11.56 6.21
CA ALA A 25 0.94 -11.08 5.12
C ALA A 25 1.94 -10.01 5.59
N LEU A 26 1.48 -9.07 6.44
CA LEU A 26 2.35 -8.06 7.04
C LEU A 26 3.40 -8.70 7.95
N ASP A 27 3.05 -9.70 8.74
CA ASP A 27 4.01 -10.39 9.61
C ASP A 27 5.04 -11.20 8.80
N PHE A 28 4.59 -11.81 7.69
CA PHE A 28 5.40 -12.69 6.84
C PHE A 28 6.58 -11.99 6.13
N VAL A 29 6.37 -10.75 5.66
CA VAL A 29 7.40 -10.04 4.87
C VAL A 29 8.62 -9.63 5.67
N ARG A 30 9.79 -9.63 5.03
CA ARG A 30 11.10 -9.34 5.63
C ARG A 30 11.74 -8.14 4.94
N GLU A 31 12.80 -7.61 5.55
CA GLU A 31 13.61 -6.59 4.91
C GLU A 31 14.03 -7.02 3.49
N GLU A 32 13.96 -6.10 2.54
CA GLU A 32 14.19 -6.29 1.09
C GLU A 32 13.09 -7.05 0.31
N ASP A 33 12.03 -7.54 0.98
CA ASP A 33 10.90 -8.13 0.27
C ASP A 33 10.04 -7.08 -0.45
N TYR A 34 9.26 -7.55 -1.42
CA TYR A 34 8.20 -6.79 -2.07
C TYR A 34 6.82 -7.17 -1.50
N PHE A 35 6.10 -6.20 -0.95
CA PHE A 35 4.71 -6.36 -0.54
C PHE A 35 3.79 -5.88 -1.67
N MET A 36 3.11 -6.81 -2.34
CA MET A 36 2.27 -6.48 -3.50
C MET A 36 0.78 -6.44 -3.15
N VAL A 37 0.07 -5.42 -3.63
CA VAL A 37 -1.39 -5.30 -3.55
C VAL A 37 -1.98 -4.97 -4.92
N GLU A 38 -3.23 -5.35 -5.14
CA GLU A 38 -3.92 -5.04 -6.39
C GLU A 38 -4.17 -3.54 -6.53
N VAL A 39 -4.77 -2.94 -5.50
CA VAL A 39 -5.08 -1.50 -5.37
C VAL A 39 -4.69 -1.01 -3.98
N ILE A 40 -4.39 0.28 -3.83
CA ILE A 40 -3.88 0.83 -2.56
C ILE A 40 -4.87 0.77 -1.40
N ASN A 41 -6.18 0.82 -1.71
CA ASN A 41 -7.26 0.68 -0.72
C ASN A 41 -7.31 -0.73 -0.10
N ARG A 42 -6.49 -1.69 -0.57
CA ARG A 42 -6.28 -2.96 0.14
C ARG A 42 -5.41 -2.80 1.38
N LEU A 43 -4.73 -1.67 1.60
CA LEU A 43 -3.97 -1.41 2.82
C LEU A 43 -4.83 -0.85 3.96
N GLY A 44 -5.97 -0.23 3.65
CA GLY A 44 -6.88 0.36 4.63
C GLY A 44 -8.09 1.01 3.95
N TRP A 45 -9.17 1.22 4.71
CA TRP A 45 -10.37 1.92 4.24
C TRP A 45 -10.28 3.44 4.32
N ASP A 46 -9.37 3.95 5.15
CA ASP A 46 -9.13 5.36 5.32
C ASP A 46 -7.65 5.68 5.08
N TYR A 47 -7.40 6.95 4.82
CA TYR A 47 -6.07 7.46 4.50
C TYR A 47 -5.06 7.30 5.64
N GLU A 48 -5.47 7.52 6.89
CA GLU A 48 -4.58 7.41 8.06
C GLU A 48 -4.05 5.99 8.22
N LYS A 49 -4.92 4.98 8.02
CA LYS A 49 -4.55 3.57 8.07
C LYS A 49 -3.63 3.19 6.93
N ILE A 50 -3.89 3.68 5.72
CA ILE A 50 -3.01 3.47 4.57
C ILE A 50 -1.61 4.03 4.88
N LEU A 51 -1.51 5.29 5.32
CA LEU A 51 -0.24 5.91 5.69
C LEU A 51 0.49 5.15 6.81
N LYS A 52 -0.24 4.67 7.80
CA LYS A 52 0.33 3.87 8.89
C LYS A 52 0.98 2.60 8.36
N ILE A 53 0.30 1.87 7.47
CA ILE A 53 0.86 0.66 6.86
C ILE A 53 2.06 0.98 5.97
N VAL A 54 1.97 2.01 5.12
CA VAL A 54 3.09 2.45 4.27
C VAL A 54 4.30 2.80 5.13
N SER A 55 4.11 3.55 6.22
CA SER A 55 5.18 3.90 7.16
C SER A 55 5.78 2.67 7.83
N GLN A 56 4.95 1.69 8.23
CA GLN A 56 5.42 0.43 8.81
C GLN A 56 6.28 -0.37 7.81
N LEU A 57 5.85 -0.48 6.55
CA LEU A 57 6.61 -1.16 5.50
C LEU A 57 7.94 -0.46 5.21
N LYS A 58 7.92 0.89 5.10
CA LYS A 58 9.14 1.70 4.93
C LYS A 58 10.15 1.50 6.08
N LYS A 59 9.68 1.49 7.33
CA LYS A 59 10.53 1.25 8.51
C LYS A 59 11.17 -0.14 8.50
N ARG A 60 10.50 -1.12 7.91
CA ARG A 60 11.00 -2.50 7.72
C ARG A 60 11.79 -2.68 6.42
N LYS A 61 12.00 -1.60 5.65
CA LYS A 61 12.64 -1.62 4.32
C LYS A 61 12.00 -2.65 3.37
N VAL A 62 10.67 -2.76 3.45
CA VAL A 62 9.85 -3.56 2.54
C VAL A 62 9.35 -2.63 1.43
N VAL A 63 9.49 -3.05 0.17
CA VAL A 63 9.03 -2.27 -0.98
C VAL A 63 7.55 -2.56 -1.24
N LEU A 64 6.70 -1.53 -1.19
CA LEU A 64 5.28 -1.67 -1.52
C LEU A 64 5.07 -1.53 -3.04
N LEU A 65 4.39 -2.51 -3.65
CA LEU A 65 3.97 -2.49 -5.05
C LEU A 65 2.43 -2.52 -5.12
N ALA A 66 1.82 -1.56 -5.81
CA ALA A 66 0.39 -1.57 -6.13
C ALA A 66 0.19 -1.72 -7.65
N THR A 67 -0.38 -2.84 -8.11
CA THR A 67 -0.47 -3.14 -9.56
C THR A 67 -1.41 -2.20 -10.33
N SER A 68 -2.39 -1.60 -9.67
CA SER A 68 -3.30 -0.63 -10.28
C SER A 68 -2.75 0.80 -10.31
N ALA A 69 -1.66 1.06 -9.59
CA ALA A 69 -1.09 2.40 -9.52
C ALA A 69 -0.06 2.57 -10.65
N PRO A 70 -0.29 3.46 -11.62
CA PRO A 70 0.70 3.77 -12.67
C PRO A 70 1.95 4.49 -12.12
N LEU A 71 2.05 4.67 -10.81
CA LEU A 71 3.02 5.50 -10.10
C LEU A 71 4.42 4.90 -9.95
N GLN A 72 4.65 3.70 -10.47
CA GLN A 72 5.89 2.96 -10.20
C GLN A 72 6.90 3.00 -11.36
N SER A 73 6.56 3.53 -12.53
CA SER A 73 7.48 3.47 -13.66
C SER A 73 8.51 4.62 -13.71
N GLU A 74 8.30 5.71 -12.98
CA GLU A 74 9.20 6.88 -13.06
C GLU A 74 9.49 7.43 -11.67
N THR A 75 10.65 7.08 -11.11
CA THR A 75 11.26 7.90 -10.06
C THR A 75 11.72 9.20 -10.71
N LEU A 76 11.24 10.33 -10.21
CA LEU A 76 11.85 11.61 -10.57
C LEU A 76 13.26 11.66 -9.95
N ASP A 77 14.24 12.21 -10.68
CA ASP A 77 15.61 12.37 -10.17
C ASP A 77 15.67 13.21 -8.87
N ASP A 78 14.64 14.01 -8.63
CA ASP A 78 14.45 14.77 -7.40
C ASP A 78 13.56 14.02 -6.39
N LEU A 79 14.18 13.58 -5.29
CA LEU A 79 13.54 12.85 -4.19
C LEU A 79 12.43 13.66 -3.47
N LEU A 80 12.54 14.99 -3.40
CA LEU A 80 11.51 15.84 -2.80
C LEU A 80 10.29 15.93 -3.72
N LEU A 81 10.51 16.09 -5.03
CA LEU A 81 9.45 16.13 -6.03
C LEU A 81 8.74 14.77 -6.12
N ASP A 82 9.48 13.67 -6.11
CA ASP A 82 8.95 12.30 -6.13
C ASP A 82 8.06 12.01 -4.92
N CYS A 83 8.49 12.37 -3.70
CA CYS A 83 7.67 12.25 -2.50
C CYS A 83 6.42 13.14 -2.58
N PHE A 84 6.57 14.40 -3.02
CA PHE A 84 5.45 15.35 -3.10
C PHE A 84 4.37 14.88 -4.08
N VAL A 85 4.76 14.42 -5.27
CA VAL A 85 3.81 13.92 -6.29
C VAL A 85 3.10 12.66 -5.80
N LYS A 86 3.83 11.74 -5.14
CA LYS A 86 3.24 10.53 -4.54
C LYS A 86 2.24 10.88 -3.43
N ASP A 87 2.56 11.84 -2.58
CA ASP A 87 1.67 12.31 -1.51
C ASP A 87 0.41 13.00 -2.08
N LEU A 88 0.55 13.80 -3.14
CA LEU A 88 -0.58 14.45 -3.80
C LEU A 88 -1.55 13.44 -4.43
N ILE A 89 -1.03 12.42 -5.09
CA ILE A 89 -1.87 11.39 -5.73
C ILE A 89 -2.57 10.53 -4.67
N LEU A 90 -1.87 10.21 -3.58
CA LEU A 90 -2.48 9.54 -2.43
C LEU A 90 -3.64 10.36 -1.83
N GLN A 91 -3.48 11.68 -1.70
CA GLN A 91 -4.55 12.58 -1.24
C GLN A 91 -5.74 12.64 -2.20
N LEU A 92 -5.50 12.67 -3.52
CA LEU A 92 -6.57 12.65 -4.52
C LEU A 92 -7.37 11.35 -4.48
N PHE A 93 -6.70 10.19 -4.37
CA PHE A 93 -7.38 8.90 -4.22
C PHE A 93 -8.20 8.83 -2.93
N ALA A 94 -7.69 9.38 -1.83
CA ALA A 94 -8.44 9.47 -0.58
C ALA A 94 -9.73 10.29 -0.75
N MET A 95 -9.63 11.46 -1.38
CA MET A 95 -10.78 12.35 -1.61
C MET A 95 -11.85 11.71 -2.51
N ILE A 96 -11.46 10.93 -3.51
CA ILE A 96 -12.42 10.21 -4.38
C ILE A 96 -13.09 9.07 -3.61
N THR A 97 -12.31 8.31 -2.83
CA THR A 97 -12.81 7.18 -2.03
C THR A 97 -13.79 7.63 -0.94
N GLU A 98 -13.62 8.82 -0.37
CA GLU A 98 -14.53 9.40 0.63
C GLU A 98 -15.88 9.86 0.03
N LYS A 99 -15.92 10.13 -1.28
CA LYS A 99 -17.13 10.61 -1.99
C LYS A 99 -17.98 9.50 -2.60
N GLU A 100 -17.53 8.25 -2.57
CA GLU A 100 -18.31 7.05 -2.93
C GLU A 100 -19.04 6.49 -1.70
#